data_AF-A0A1Q7X294-F1
#
_entry.id   AF-A0A1Q7X294-F1
#
_cell.length_a   1.000
_cell.length_b   1.000
_cell.length_c   1.000
_cell.angle_alpha   90.00
_cell.angle_beta   90.00
_cell.angle_gamma   90.00
#
_symmetry.space_group_name_H-M   'P 1'
#
loop_
_entity.id
_entity.type
_entity.pdbx_description
1 polymer ?
#
loop_
_entity_poly.entity_id
_entity_poly.type
_entity_poly.pdbx_seq_one_letter_code
_entity_poly.pdbx_strand_id
1 'polypeptide(L)'
;MGFGGAQPALLAWCVDRVGPHDRGRAMGTYYTAFELGIAGGAVSSGLAVGMLGFAATFLAMAAVAAAGALLSLLGAPRATRRA
;
A
#
# COMPACT_ATOMS: atom_id res chain seq x y z
N MET A 1 -5.97 10.41 7.99
CA MET A 1 -7.13 9.52 7.74
C MET A 1 -6.81 8.42 6.74
N GLY A 2 -6.20 8.70 5.57
CA GLY A 2 -5.88 7.66 4.56
C GLY A 2 -5.01 6.51 5.06
N PHE A 3 -3.79 6.79 5.53
CA PHE A 3 -2.88 5.74 6.01
C PHE A 3 -3.46 4.89 7.17
N GLY A 4 -4.00 5.55 8.20
CA GLY A 4 -4.55 4.89 9.38
C GLY A 4 -5.80 4.03 9.12
N GLY A 5 -6.50 4.22 8.00
CA GLY A 5 -7.57 3.33 7.57
C GLY A 5 -7.08 2.23 6.62
N ALA A 6 -6.24 2.59 5.65
CA ALA A 6 -5.75 1.67 4.64
C ALA A 6 -4.86 0.56 5.22
N GLN A 7 -3.94 0.89 6.13
CA GLN A 7 -2.99 -0.06 6.69
C GLN A 7 -3.67 -1.22 7.45
N PRO A 8 -4.56 -0.98 8.44
CA PRO A 8 -5.24 -2.08 9.11
C PRO A 8 -6.25 -2.82 8.21
N ALA A 9 -6.90 -2.14 7.26
CA ALA A 9 -7.85 -2.76 6.35
C ALA A 9 -7.17 -3.73 5.36
N LEU A 10 -6.04 -3.34 4.77
CA LEU A 10 -5.26 -4.21 3.87
C LEU A 10 -4.67 -5.40 4.62
N LEU A 11 -4.20 -5.17 5.85
CA LEU A 11 -3.70 -6.25 6.71
C LEU A 11 -4.80 -7.28 7.02
N ALA A 12 -5.98 -6.81 7.42
CA ALA A 12 -7.13 -7.69 7.65
C ALA A 12 -7.48 -8.48 6.38
N TRP A 13 -7.53 -7.81 5.22
CA TRP A 13 -7.78 -8.47 3.94
C TRP A 13 -6.74 -9.54 3.60
N CYS A 14 -5.45 -9.31 3.85
CA CYS A 14 -4.40 -10.32 3.64
C CYS A 14 -4.59 -11.54 4.55
N VAL A 15 -5.01 -11.33 5.78
CA VAL A 15 -5.17 -12.38 6.81
C VAL A 15 -6.44 -13.19 6.61
N ASP A 16 -7.51 -12.56 6.16
CA ASP A 16 -8.78 -13.22 5.85
C ASP A 16 -8.68 -14.19 4.65
N ARG A 17 -7.62 -14.08 3.84
CA ARG A 17 -7.36 -14.94 2.68
C ARG A 17 -6.64 -16.25 3.01
N VAL A 18 -6.17 -16.43 4.25
CA VAL A 18 -5.39 -17.60 4.65
C VAL A 18 -6.04 -18.33 5.82
N GLY A 19 -5.71 -19.63 5.99
CA GLY A 19 -6.19 -20.42 7.12
C GLY A 19 -5.60 -19.94 8.46
N PRO A 20 -6.20 -20.31 9.62
CA PRO A 20 -5.76 -19.85 10.94
C PRO A 20 -4.27 -20.10 11.24
N HIS A 21 -3.72 -21.21 10.75
CA HIS A 21 -2.32 -21.58 10.95
C HIS A 21 -1.33 -20.71 10.16
N ASP A 22 -1.76 -20.14 9.03
CA ASP A 22 -0.90 -19.34 8.13
C ASP A 22 -1.01 -17.83 8.36
N ARG A 23 -1.87 -17.38 9.28
CA ARG A 23 -2.08 -15.95 9.56
C ARG A 23 -0.80 -15.23 9.93
N GLY A 24 0.07 -15.86 10.72
CA GLY A 24 1.37 -15.30 11.08
C GLY A 24 2.27 -15.06 9.86
N ARG A 25 2.25 -15.99 8.88
CA ARG A 25 3.01 -15.85 7.63
C ARG A 25 2.44 -14.73 6.76
N ALA A 26 1.11 -14.64 6.64
CA ALA A 26 0.45 -13.56 5.91
C ALA A 26 0.74 -12.18 6.50
N MET A 27 0.65 -12.04 7.84
CA MET A 27 1.03 -10.82 8.55
C MET A 27 2.50 -10.46 8.28
N GLY A 28 3.40 -11.43 8.39
CA GLY A 28 4.83 -11.23 8.12
C GLY A 28 5.09 -10.73 6.70
N THR A 29 4.52 -11.38 5.69
CA THR A 29 4.66 -10.95 4.28
C THR A 29 4.12 -9.53 4.06
N TYR A 30 2.96 -9.19 4.65
CA TYR A 30 2.40 -7.84 4.55
C TYR A 30 3.37 -6.80 5.15
N TYR A 31 3.84 -7.02 6.38
CA TYR A 31 4.73 -6.07 7.05
C TYR A 31 6.08 -5.96 6.34
N THR A 32 6.64 -7.05 5.83
CA THR A 32 7.86 -6.99 5.01
C THR A 32 7.65 -6.14 3.76
N ALA A 33 6.56 -6.33 3.03
CA ALA A 33 6.25 -5.52 1.86
C ALA A 33 6.02 -4.04 2.23
N PHE A 34 5.37 -3.80 3.37
CA PHE A 34 5.10 -2.45 3.87
C PHE A 34 6.39 -1.68 4.23
N GLU A 35 7.27 -2.29 5.02
CA GLU A 35 8.57 -1.73 5.39
C GLU A 35 9.47 -1.52 4.15
N LEU A 36 9.45 -2.46 3.22
CA LEU A 36 10.17 -2.32 1.95
C LEU A 36 9.65 -1.12 1.14
N GLY A 37 8.34 -0.88 1.15
CA GLY A 37 7.72 0.29 0.54
C GLY A 37 8.17 1.60 1.20
N ILE A 38 8.26 1.65 2.53
CA ILE A 38 8.76 2.82 3.27
C ILE A 38 10.23 3.08 2.93
N ALA A 39 11.09 2.07 3.09
CA ALA A 39 12.52 2.20 2.86
C ALA A 39 12.82 2.53 1.38
N GLY A 40 12.21 1.79 0.46
CA GLY A 40 12.34 2.01 -0.98
C GLY A 40 11.85 3.40 -1.39
N GLY A 41 10.67 3.82 -0.90
CA GLY A 41 10.10 5.13 -1.17
C GLY A 41 10.97 6.28 -0.64
N ALA A 42 11.54 6.13 0.56
CA ALA A 42 12.46 7.12 1.13
C ALA A 42 13.74 7.27 0.29
N VAL A 43 14.36 6.15 -0.10
CA VAL A 43 15.57 6.17 -0.94
C VAL A 43 15.26 6.76 -2.31
N SER A 44 14.20 6.29 -2.98
CA SER A 44 13.85 6.77 -4.32
C SER A 44 13.47 8.25 -4.33
N SER A 45 12.74 8.72 -3.31
CA SER A 45 12.36 10.12 -3.20
C SER A 45 13.57 11.02 -2.91
N GLY A 46 14.50 10.58 -2.05
CA GLY A 46 15.76 11.31 -1.81
C GLY A 46 16.58 11.51 -3.10
N LEU A 47 16.75 10.45 -3.88
CA LEU A 47 17.42 10.53 -5.18
C LEU A 47 16.65 11.42 -6.18
N ALA A 48 15.32 11.28 -6.22
CA ALA A 48 14.47 12.08 -7.11
C ALA A 48 14.53 13.57 -6.77
N VAL A 49 14.56 13.96 -5.50
CA VAL A 49 14.74 15.37 -5.10
C VAL A 49 16.06 15.92 -5.62
N GLY A 50 17.14 15.14 -5.56
CA GLY A 50 18.44 15.55 -6.08
C GLY A 50 18.47 15.80 -7.60
N MET A 51 17.61 15.13 -8.36
CA MET A 51 17.57 15.24 -9.83
C MET A 51 16.47 16.17 -10.36
N LEU A 52 15.30 16.17 -9.70
CA LEU A 52 14.07 16.81 -10.19
C LEU A 52 13.62 17.99 -9.32
N GLY A 53 14.24 18.16 -8.14
CA GLY A 53 13.79 19.10 -7.12
C GLY A 53 12.56 18.62 -6.34
N PHE A 54 12.22 19.36 -5.28
CA PHE A 54 11.16 18.98 -4.35
C PHE A 54 9.77 18.93 -4.99
N ALA A 55 9.37 19.98 -5.71
CA ALA A 55 8.00 20.09 -6.24
C ALA A 55 7.65 18.94 -7.19
N ALA A 56 8.53 18.66 -8.16
CA ALA A 56 8.34 17.56 -9.10
C ALA A 56 8.32 16.20 -8.39
N THR A 57 9.18 16.00 -7.39
CA THR A 57 9.22 14.74 -6.62
C THR A 57 7.94 14.51 -5.82
N PHE A 58 7.42 15.53 -5.13
CA PHE A 58 6.17 15.43 -4.40
C PHE A 58 4.99 15.13 -5.32
N LEU A 59 4.91 15.78 -6.49
CA LEU A 59 3.88 15.50 -7.49
C LEU A 59 3.98 14.07 -8.03
N ALA A 60 5.19 13.58 -8.30
CA ALA A 60 5.41 12.20 -8.73
C ALA A 60 4.93 11.19 -7.67
N MET A 61 5.26 11.41 -6.39
CA MET A 61 4.81 10.54 -5.30
C MET A 61 3.30 10.59 -5.10
N ALA A 62 2.69 11.77 -5.26
CA ALA A 62 1.24 11.92 -5.25
C ALA A 62 0.57 11.13 -6.38
N ALA A 63 1.16 11.14 -7.59
CA ALA A 63 0.66 10.36 -8.72
C ALA A 63 0.76 8.84 -8.47
N VAL A 64 1.85 8.36 -7.86
CA VAL A 64 2.00 6.96 -7.46
C VAL A 64 0.92 6.55 -6.45
N ALA A 65 0.69 7.37 -5.42
CA ALA A 65 -0.36 7.12 -4.42
C ALA A 65 -1.76 7.11 -5.06
N ALA A 66 -2.05 8.07 -5.96
CA ALA A 66 -3.31 8.14 -6.68
C ALA A 66 -3.53 6.93 -7.61
N ALA A 67 -2.47 6.47 -8.30
CA ALA A 67 -2.53 5.27 -9.13
C ALA A 67 -2.82 4.02 -8.30
N GLY A 68 -2.18 3.85 -7.13
CA GLY A 68 -2.46 2.75 -6.21
C GLY A 68 -3.90 2.76 -5.71
N ALA A 69 -4.42 3.94 -5.35
CA ALA A 69 -5.82 4.10 -4.96
C ALA A 69 -6.77 3.74 -6.12
N LEU A 70 -6.49 4.23 -7.33
CA LEU A 70 -7.29 3.92 -8.52
C LEU A 70 -7.30 2.42 -8.82
N LEU A 71 -6.13 1.76 -8.83
CA LEU A 71 -6.04 0.32 -9.04
C LEU A 71 -6.83 -0.48 -7.99
N SER A 72 -6.80 -0.03 -6.73
CA SER A 72 -7.57 -0.66 -5.65
C SER A 72 -9.09 -0.52 -5.86
N LEU A 73 -9.54 0.62 -6.40
CA LEU A 73 -10.95 0.86 -6.73
C LEU A 73 -11.39 0.08 -7.98
N LEU A 74 -10.53 -0.03 -9.00
CA LEU A 74 -10.81 -0.77 -10.23
C LEU A 74 -10.82 -2.28 -10.01
N GLY A 75 -9.94 -2.78 -9.13
CA GLY A 75 -9.81 -4.20 -8.81
C GLY A 75 -10.81 -4.70 -7.76
N ALA A 76 -11.57 -3.82 -7.10
CA ALA A 76 -12.53 -4.21 -6.09
C ALA A 76 -13.66 -5.07 -6.70
N PRO A 77 -13.79 -6.37 -6.34
CA PRO A 77 -14.95 -7.15 -6.71
C PRO A 77 -16.19 -6.48 -6.11
N ARG A 78 -17.24 -6.30 -6.92
CA ARG A 78 -18.54 -5.79 -6.45
C ARG A 78 -18.96 -6.64 -5.25
N ALA A 79 -19.05 -6.03 -4.07
CA ALA A 79 -19.49 -6.71 -2.87
C ALA A 79 -20.86 -7.34 -3.11
N THR A 80 -20.91 -8.66 -3.36
CA THR A 80 -22.14 -9.42 -3.29
C THR A 80 -22.55 -9.43 -1.83
N ARG A 81 -23.55 -8.59 -1.54
CA ARG A 81 -24.32 -8.50 -0.30
C ARG A 81 -24.78 -9.91 0.08
N ARG A 82 -24.03 -10.61 0.94
CA ARG A 82 -24.54 -11.80 1.61
C ARG A 82 -25.38 -11.32 2.80
N ALA A 83 -26.69 -11.36 2.57
CA ALA A 83 -27.73 -11.22 3.59
C ALA A 83 -27.65 -12.36 4.60
#